data_AF-A0A2M7PKY8-F1
#
_entry.id   AF-A0A2M7PKY8-F1
#
_cell.length_a   1.000
_cell.length_b   1.000
_cell.length_c   1.000
_cell.angle_alpha   90.00
_cell.angle_beta   90.00
_cell.angle_gamma   90.00
#
_symmetry.space_group_name_H-M   'P 1'
#
loop_
_entity.id
_entity.type
_entity.pdbx_description
1 polymer ?
#
loop_
_entity_poly.entity_id
_entity_poly.type
_entity_poly.pdbx_seq_one_letter_code
_entity_poly.pdbx_strand_id
1 'polypeptide(L)'
;MKHILITLLVFVTLSGSARQVIPAKLIKRGSPDTLNVTIQVRTSLLYPDIIDELSFKGTLFIFINEEKQKVKEEDVDCLVFVDLKGKRREFVSDRFINFLDMGGILLEKMYVGKISWYRDYTYQINAHNPYQHADYFINSRSVSPGVNPKRELKFRTTDMPELLPKIKKIKTDEDILAILKQYNEGTAGTDKK
;
A
#
# COMPACT_ATOMS: atom_id res chain seq x y z
N MET A 1 -5.95 49.74 -40.09
CA MET A 1 -6.61 48.42 -39.97
C MET A 1 -6.15 47.80 -38.66
N LYS A 2 -7.09 47.55 -37.73
CA LYS A 2 -6.82 46.95 -36.42
C LYS A 2 -6.64 45.45 -36.60
N HIS A 3 -5.42 44.94 -36.51
CA HIS A 3 -5.19 43.50 -36.46
C HIS A 3 -5.42 43.03 -35.02
N ILE A 4 -6.53 42.30 -34.83
CA ILE A 4 -6.86 41.62 -33.58
C ILE A 4 -5.90 40.43 -33.46
N LEU A 5 -4.94 40.53 -32.54
CA LEU A 5 -4.07 39.43 -32.16
C LEU A 5 -4.91 38.46 -31.29
N ILE A 6 -5.33 37.34 -31.87
CA ILE A 6 -5.99 36.27 -31.12
C ILE A 6 -4.89 35.45 -30.44
N THR A 7 -4.65 35.71 -29.16
CA THR A 7 -3.79 34.87 -28.32
C THR A 7 -4.54 33.59 -27.98
N LEU A 8 -4.26 32.52 -28.73
CA LEU A 8 -4.75 31.17 -28.43
C LEU A 8 -4.02 30.64 -27.19
N LEU A 9 -4.60 30.81 -26.01
CA LEU A 9 -4.10 30.21 -24.77
C LEU A 9 -4.46 28.72 -24.76
N VAL A 10 -3.57 27.89 -25.30
CA VAL A 10 -3.71 26.42 -25.21
C VAL A 10 -3.38 26.03 -23.77
N PHE A 11 -4.41 25.83 -22.94
CA PHE A 11 -4.27 25.09 -21.68
C PHE A 11 -4.05 23.61 -22.03
N VAL A 12 -2.80 23.22 -22.30
CA VAL A 12 -2.42 21.81 -22.31
C VAL A 12 -2.48 21.35 -20.86
N THR A 13 -3.54 20.67 -20.46
CA THR A 13 -3.55 19.94 -19.20
C THR A 13 -2.53 18.80 -19.32
N LEU A 14 -1.29 19.05 -18.87
CA LEU A 14 -0.26 18.01 -18.75
C LEU A 14 -0.67 17.02 -17.65
N SER A 15 -1.61 16.13 -17.98
CA SER A 15 -1.90 14.94 -17.17
C SER A 15 -0.99 13.81 -17.65
N GLY A 16 0.32 13.99 -17.49
CA GLY A 16 1.33 12.97 -17.78
C GLY A 16 1.75 12.23 -16.51
N SER A 17 2.08 10.95 -16.64
CA SER A 17 2.82 10.22 -15.60
C SER A 17 4.29 10.18 -15.97
N ALA A 18 5.17 10.52 -15.02
CA ALA A 18 6.60 10.32 -15.17
C ALA A 18 6.96 8.88 -14.75
N ARG A 19 8.01 8.34 -15.35
CA ARG A 19 8.57 7.04 -14.94
C ARG A 19 9.91 7.30 -14.26
N GLN A 20 10.06 6.76 -13.07
CA GLN A 20 11.30 6.78 -12.31
C GLN A 20 11.75 5.36 -12.03
N VAL A 21 13.00 5.20 -11.62
CA VAL A 21 13.55 3.91 -11.23
C VAL A 21 14.12 4.04 -9.83
N ILE A 22 13.85 3.07 -8.95
CA ILE A 22 14.33 3.08 -7.56
C ILE A 22 14.96 1.74 -7.20
N PRO A 23 16.04 1.73 -6.39
CA PRO A 23 16.60 0.48 -5.87
C PRO A 23 15.59 -0.26 -4.99
N ALA A 24 15.57 -1.58 -5.13
CA ALA A 24 14.70 -2.45 -4.35
C ALA A 24 15.35 -3.82 -4.11
N LYS A 25 14.77 -4.55 -3.16
CA LYS A 25 15.01 -5.97 -2.94
C LYS A 25 13.75 -6.73 -3.30
N LEU A 26 13.89 -7.78 -4.10
CA LEU A 26 12.78 -8.59 -4.58
C LEU A 26 13.07 -10.08 -4.35
N ILE A 27 12.08 -10.80 -3.84
CA ILE A 27 12.10 -12.27 -3.74
C ILE A 27 11.06 -12.80 -4.72
N LYS A 28 11.49 -13.62 -5.68
CA LYS A 28 10.60 -14.28 -6.64
C LYS A 28 9.98 -15.52 -6.02
N ARG A 29 8.78 -15.88 -6.49
CA ARG A 29 8.11 -17.11 -6.07
C ARG A 29 9.01 -18.33 -6.24
N GLY A 30 9.05 -19.15 -5.19
CA GLY A 30 9.76 -20.43 -5.20
C GLY A 30 11.27 -20.30 -5.22
N SER A 31 11.81 -19.08 -5.09
CA SER A 31 13.23 -18.82 -4.90
C SER A 31 13.49 -18.36 -3.48
N PRO A 32 14.51 -18.90 -2.78
CA PRO A 32 14.96 -18.37 -1.52
C PRO A 32 15.81 -17.10 -1.69
N ASP A 33 16.20 -16.77 -2.93
CA ASP A 33 17.16 -15.71 -3.20
C ASP A 33 16.52 -14.32 -3.16
N THR A 34 17.22 -13.41 -2.49
CA THR A 34 16.90 -11.99 -2.55
C THR A 34 17.68 -11.32 -3.68
N LEU A 35 16.96 -10.82 -4.67
CA LEU A 35 17.52 -10.07 -5.80
C LEU A 35 17.63 -8.60 -5.43
N ASN A 36 18.80 -8.01 -5.58
CA ASN A 36 18.95 -6.56 -5.62
C ASN A 36 18.64 -6.09 -7.05
N VAL A 37 17.61 -5.27 -7.19
CA VAL A 37 17.08 -4.84 -8.50
C VAL A 37 16.81 -3.35 -8.47
N THR A 38 16.63 -2.76 -9.63
CA THR A 38 15.99 -1.44 -9.73
C THR A 38 14.57 -1.64 -10.28
N ILE A 39 13.56 -1.07 -9.64
CA ILE A 39 12.16 -1.18 -10.09
C ILE A 39 11.71 0.11 -10.76
N GLN A 40 10.97 -0.01 -11.85
CA GLN A 40 10.33 1.13 -12.50
C GLN A 40 9.04 1.46 -11.75
N VAL A 41 8.88 2.73 -11.37
CA VAL A 41 7.67 3.26 -10.73
C VAL A 41 7.09 4.40 -11.55
N ARG A 42 5.78 4.57 -11.47
CA ARG A 42 5.07 5.74 -12.00
C ARG A 42 4.97 6.79 -10.90
N THR A 43 5.09 8.04 -11.28
CA THR A 43 4.82 9.19 -10.42
C THR A 43 3.94 10.19 -11.17
N SER A 44 3.24 11.04 -10.43
CA SER A 44 2.55 12.18 -11.03
C SER A 44 3.56 13.26 -11.43
N LEU A 45 3.31 13.99 -12.53
CA LEU A 45 4.10 15.18 -12.85
C LEU A 45 3.92 16.30 -11.81
N LEU A 46 2.75 16.38 -11.18
CA LEU A 46 2.45 17.41 -10.16
C LEU A 46 3.01 17.04 -8.77
N TYR A 47 3.17 15.75 -8.50
CA TYR A 47 3.68 15.22 -7.24
C TYR A 47 4.77 14.17 -7.55
N PRO A 48 5.94 14.61 -8.02
CA PRO A 48 6.99 13.72 -8.51
C PRO A 48 7.65 12.88 -7.41
N ASP A 49 7.43 13.25 -6.15
CA ASP A 49 7.87 12.56 -4.94
C ASP A 49 6.84 11.53 -4.44
N ILE A 50 5.69 11.38 -5.11
CA ILE A 50 4.66 10.40 -4.77
C ILE A 50 4.66 9.30 -5.83
N ILE A 51 5.02 8.09 -5.38
CA ILE A 51 4.91 6.88 -6.18
C ILE A 51 3.44 6.50 -6.30
N ASP A 52 2.98 6.31 -7.54
CA ASP A 52 1.71 5.65 -7.82
C ASP A 52 1.82 4.17 -7.45
N GLU A 53 1.09 3.76 -6.41
CA GLU A 53 1.14 2.41 -5.86
C GLU A 53 0.69 1.32 -6.84
N LEU A 54 -0.06 1.71 -7.87
CA LEU A 54 -0.48 0.80 -8.94
C LEU A 54 0.69 0.41 -9.85
N SER A 55 1.89 0.99 -9.65
CA SER A 55 3.14 0.54 -10.25
C SER A 55 3.50 -0.90 -9.90
N PHE A 56 2.93 -1.44 -8.82
CA PHE A 56 3.22 -2.78 -8.32
C PHE A 56 2.13 -3.80 -8.68
N LYS A 57 1.11 -3.41 -9.46
CA LYS A 57 -0.01 -4.26 -9.82
C LYS A 57 0.14 -4.91 -11.20
N GLY A 58 -0.17 -6.20 -11.26
CA GLY A 58 -0.17 -7.02 -12.49
C GLY A 58 1.21 -7.34 -13.05
N THR A 59 1.96 -6.32 -13.50
CA THR A 59 3.31 -6.51 -14.07
C THR A 59 4.26 -5.43 -13.58
N LEU A 60 5.30 -5.88 -12.87
CA LEU A 60 6.42 -5.06 -12.45
C LEU A 60 7.47 -5.04 -13.56
N PHE A 61 8.06 -3.87 -13.77
CA PHE A 61 9.23 -3.71 -14.62
C PHE A 61 10.45 -3.53 -13.74
N ILE A 62 11.37 -4.49 -13.81
CA ILE A 62 12.60 -4.47 -13.02
C ILE A 62 13.81 -4.40 -13.94
N PHE A 63 14.94 -3.97 -13.41
CA PHE A 63 16.22 -3.92 -14.07
C PHE A 63 17.25 -4.70 -13.24
N ILE A 64 17.90 -5.66 -13.89
CA ILE A 64 19.01 -6.44 -13.35
C ILE A 64 20.17 -6.25 -14.32
N ASN A 65 21.31 -5.75 -13.84
CA ASN A 65 22.46 -5.42 -14.71
C ASN A 65 22.05 -4.56 -15.93
N GLU A 66 21.20 -3.55 -15.70
CA GLU A 66 20.65 -2.63 -16.72
C GLU A 66 19.67 -3.27 -17.73
N GLU A 67 19.50 -4.59 -17.71
CA GLU A 67 18.54 -5.29 -18.55
C GLU A 67 17.12 -5.20 -17.98
N LYS A 68 16.19 -4.70 -18.78
CA LYS A 68 14.78 -4.59 -18.40
C LYS A 68 14.07 -5.94 -18.48
N GLN A 69 13.54 -6.40 -17.36
CA GLN A 69 12.73 -7.61 -17.26
C GLN A 69 11.29 -7.28 -16.83
N LYS A 70 10.35 -8.07 -17.32
CA LYS A 70 8.97 -8.09 -16.83
C LYS A 70 8.84 -9.20 -15.79
N VAL A 71 8.28 -8.89 -14.64
CA VAL A 71 7.93 -9.86 -13.60
C VAL A 71 6.46 -9.66 -13.26
N LYS A 72 5.67 -10.71 -13.29
CA LYS A 72 4.27 -10.58 -12.89
C LYS A 72 4.19 -10.37 -11.38
N GLU A 73 3.21 -9.60 -10.92
CA GLU A 73 2.93 -9.43 -9.48
C GLU A 73 2.74 -10.80 -8.81
N GLU A 74 1.98 -11.68 -9.47
CA GLU A 74 1.77 -13.05 -9.03
C GLU A 74 3.05 -13.90 -9.06
N ASP A 75 4.24 -13.42 -9.40
CA ASP A 75 5.50 -14.18 -9.30
C ASP A 75 6.45 -13.57 -8.26
N VAL A 76 5.97 -12.62 -7.47
CA VAL A 76 6.74 -11.93 -6.43
C VAL A 76 6.21 -12.30 -5.06
N ASP A 77 7.08 -12.82 -4.21
CA ASP A 77 6.74 -13.17 -2.82
C ASP A 77 6.94 -11.97 -1.89
N CYS A 78 7.98 -11.17 -2.14
CA CYS A 78 8.28 -9.97 -1.36
C CYS A 78 8.96 -8.89 -2.21
N LEU A 79 8.61 -7.63 -1.96
CA LEU A 79 9.24 -6.45 -2.53
C LEU A 79 9.48 -5.41 -1.43
N VAL A 80 10.73 -4.98 -1.27
CA VAL A 80 11.13 -3.98 -0.27
C VAL A 80 11.90 -2.87 -0.95
N PHE A 81 11.54 -1.61 -0.65
CA PHE A 81 12.25 -0.45 -1.17
C PHE A 81 12.12 0.74 -0.20
N VAL A 82 12.90 1.79 -0.47
CA VAL A 82 12.74 3.10 0.15
C VAL A 82 12.10 4.00 -0.88
N ASP A 83 10.97 4.61 -0.55
CA ASP A 83 10.26 5.49 -1.48
C ASP A 83 10.97 6.84 -1.65
N LEU A 84 10.42 7.68 -2.53
CA LEU A 84 10.99 8.99 -2.85
C LEU A 84 10.93 10.00 -1.70
N LYS A 85 10.25 9.65 -0.60
CA LYS A 85 10.17 10.43 0.66
C LYS A 85 11.03 9.83 1.77
N GLY A 86 11.81 8.79 1.49
CA GLY A 86 12.67 8.12 2.46
C GLY A 86 11.93 7.13 3.36
N LYS A 87 10.65 6.81 3.10
CA LYS A 87 9.90 5.81 3.86
C LYS A 87 10.19 4.42 3.31
N ARG A 88 10.60 3.50 4.19
CA ARG A 88 10.71 2.08 3.84
C ARG A 88 9.30 1.51 3.62
N ARG A 89 9.09 0.90 2.46
CA ARG A 89 7.87 0.20 2.08
C ARG A 89 8.16 -1.27 1.85
N GLU A 90 7.21 -2.12 2.25
CA GLU A 90 7.31 -3.57 2.12
C GLU A 90 5.99 -4.12 1.63
N PHE A 91 6.06 -4.80 0.50
CA PHE A 91 4.96 -5.52 -0.10
C PHE A 91 5.22 -7.01 0.02
N VAL A 92 4.18 -7.76 0.36
CA VAL A 92 4.25 -9.22 0.54
C VAL A 92 3.07 -9.86 -0.17
N SER A 93 3.28 -11.05 -0.74
CA SER A 93 2.17 -11.82 -1.30
C SER A 93 1.18 -12.19 -0.19
N ASP A 94 -0.10 -12.03 -0.51
CA ASP A 94 -1.25 -12.58 0.22
C ASP A 94 -1.07 -14.05 0.67
N ARG A 95 -0.32 -14.88 -0.07
CA ARG A 95 -0.05 -16.29 0.28
C ARG A 95 0.70 -16.47 1.60
N PHE A 96 1.45 -15.46 2.05
CA PHE A 96 2.12 -15.46 3.35
C PHE A 96 1.27 -14.83 4.45
N ILE A 97 0.05 -14.43 4.13
CA ILE A 97 -0.87 -13.78 5.04
C ILE A 97 -2.03 -14.74 5.32
N ASN A 98 -2.09 -15.23 6.55
CA ASN A 98 -3.15 -16.13 6.99
C ASN A 98 -4.54 -15.59 6.63
N PHE A 99 -5.41 -16.49 6.19
CA PHE A 99 -6.81 -16.23 5.82
C PHE A 99 -7.02 -15.41 4.53
N LEU A 100 -5.97 -15.03 3.81
CA LEU A 100 -6.08 -14.44 2.48
C LEU A 100 -5.70 -15.44 1.39
N ASP A 101 -6.53 -15.49 0.35
CA ASP A 101 -6.24 -16.17 -0.92
C ASP A 101 -6.86 -15.34 -2.04
N MET A 102 -6.07 -14.39 -2.53
CA MET A 102 -6.41 -13.41 -3.55
C MET A 102 -5.62 -13.67 -4.85
N GLY A 103 -5.10 -14.89 -5.03
CA GLY A 103 -4.41 -15.28 -6.26
C GLY A 103 -2.95 -14.86 -6.34
N GLY A 104 -2.30 -14.45 -5.25
CA GLY A 104 -0.88 -14.06 -5.29
C GLY A 104 -0.61 -12.57 -5.48
N ILE A 105 -1.56 -11.70 -5.15
CA ILE A 105 -1.33 -10.26 -5.25
C ILE A 105 -0.39 -9.77 -4.13
N LEU A 106 0.28 -8.65 -4.40
CA LEU A 106 1.12 -7.96 -3.44
C LEU A 106 0.30 -6.98 -2.60
N LEU A 107 0.38 -7.14 -1.28
CA LEU A 107 -0.22 -6.23 -0.30
C LEU A 107 0.88 -5.46 0.43
N GLU A 108 0.70 -4.16 0.62
CA GLU A 108 1.61 -3.39 1.46
C GLU A 108 1.41 -3.76 2.93
N LYS A 109 2.51 -4.06 3.60
CA LYS A 109 2.58 -4.30 5.03
C LYS A 109 2.62 -2.96 5.76
N MET A 110 1.47 -2.51 6.25
CA MET A 110 1.34 -1.24 6.96
C MET A 110 1.75 -1.36 8.43
N TYR A 111 1.38 -2.48 9.08
CA TYR A 111 1.76 -2.80 10.45
C TYR A 111 1.66 -4.30 10.74
N VAL A 112 2.55 -4.84 11.57
CA VAL A 112 2.50 -6.23 12.04
C VAL A 112 2.49 -6.24 13.57
N GLY A 113 1.51 -6.95 14.14
CA GLY A 113 1.30 -7.09 15.58
C GLY A 113 0.11 -8.00 15.87
N LYS A 114 -0.45 -7.94 17.09
CA LYS A 114 -1.64 -8.71 17.48
C LYS A 114 -2.81 -8.55 16.50
N ILE A 115 -2.98 -7.34 15.97
CA ILE A 115 -3.76 -7.05 14.78
C ILE A 115 -2.77 -6.51 13.74
N SER A 116 -2.56 -7.26 12.68
CA SER A 116 -1.74 -6.85 11.54
C SER A 116 -2.61 -6.13 10.52
N TRP A 117 -2.04 -5.16 9.83
CA TRP A 117 -2.71 -4.32 8.85
C TRP A 117 -1.96 -4.38 7.53
N TYR A 118 -2.70 -4.79 6.49
CA TYR A 118 -2.23 -4.87 5.12
C TYR A 118 -3.13 -4.02 4.21
N ARG A 119 -2.57 -3.51 3.12
CA ARG A 119 -3.28 -2.65 2.18
C ARG A 119 -3.14 -3.13 0.73
N ASP A 120 -4.28 -3.26 0.07
CA ASP A 120 -4.36 -3.49 -1.37
C ASP A 120 -4.65 -2.18 -2.08
N TYR A 121 -3.91 -1.87 -3.14
CA TYR A 121 -4.13 -0.68 -3.97
C TYR A 121 -4.83 -1.08 -5.27
N THR A 122 -6.01 -0.53 -5.53
CA THR A 122 -6.85 -0.93 -6.67
C THR A 122 -7.31 0.27 -7.50
N TYR A 123 -7.56 0.03 -8.79
CA TYR A 123 -8.28 0.99 -9.63
C TYR A 123 -9.80 0.83 -9.41
N GLN A 124 -10.52 1.92 -9.15
CA GLN A 124 -11.95 1.98 -9.43
C GLN A 124 -12.20 2.78 -10.70
N ILE A 125 -12.82 2.14 -11.69
CA ILE A 125 -13.08 2.70 -13.02
C ILE A 125 -14.10 3.87 -12.96
N ASN A 126 -14.86 4.04 -11.86
CA ASN A 126 -15.99 4.97 -11.76
C ASN A 126 -15.95 5.94 -10.56
N ALA A 127 -14.80 6.16 -9.91
CA ALA A 127 -14.71 7.05 -8.75
C ALA A 127 -14.12 8.43 -9.09
N HIS A 128 -14.68 9.49 -8.51
CA HIS A 128 -14.14 10.87 -8.56
C HIS A 128 -12.73 11.00 -7.91
N ASN A 129 -12.29 9.96 -7.20
CA ASN A 129 -10.91 9.79 -6.74
C ASN A 129 -10.40 8.45 -7.30
N PRO A 130 -9.45 8.45 -8.26
CA PRO A 130 -9.04 7.24 -8.97
C PRO A 130 -8.23 6.25 -8.11
N TYR A 131 -7.85 6.64 -6.89
CA TYR A 131 -7.08 5.81 -5.96
C TYR A 131 -7.98 5.34 -4.82
N GLN A 132 -8.39 4.07 -4.86
CA GLN A 132 -9.02 3.41 -3.72
C GLN A 132 -8.16 2.23 -3.28
N HIS A 133 -7.92 2.17 -1.97
CA HIS A 133 -7.28 1.05 -1.34
C HIS A 133 -8.29 0.26 -0.50
N ALA A 134 -8.04 -1.03 -0.35
CA ALA A 134 -8.73 -1.88 0.61
C ALA A 134 -7.77 -2.20 1.76
N ASP A 135 -8.21 -1.91 2.98
CA ASP A 135 -7.48 -2.25 4.19
C ASP A 135 -7.96 -3.61 4.74
N TYR A 136 -6.99 -4.44 5.12
CA TYR A 136 -7.19 -5.76 5.70
C TYR A 136 -6.60 -5.77 7.11
N PHE A 137 -7.45 -6.00 8.11
CA PHE A 137 -7.03 -6.18 9.50
C PHE A 137 -7.14 -7.65 9.87
N ILE A 138 -6.03 -8.21 10.33
CA ILE A 138 -5.86 -9.66 10.48
C ILE A 138 -5.33 -9.96 11.88
N ASN A 139 -5.95 -10.92 12.57
CA ASN A 139 -5.43 -11.48 13.80
C ASN A 139 -5.43 -13.01 13.71
N SER A 140 -5.11 -13.71 14.79
CA SER A 140 -5.07 -15.18 14.83
C SER A 140 -6.41 -15.88 14.54
N ARG A 141 -7.53 -15.15 14.53
CA ARG A 141 -8.88 -15.71 14.45
C ARG A 141 -9.62 -15.38 13.16
N SER A 142 -9.34 -14.24 12.54
CA SER A 142 -10.08 -13.79 11.37
C SER A 142 -9.36 -12.73 10.56
N VAL A 143 -9.76 -12.65 9.29
CA VAL A 143 -9.53 -11.51 8.39
C VAL A 143 -10.82 -10.73 8.19
N SER A 144 -10.72 -9.43 7.99
CA SER A 144 -11.83 -8.58 7.52
C SER A 144 -11.40 -7.89 6.23
N PRO A 145 -11.97 -8.29 5.07
CA PRO A 145 -11.63 -7.68 3.79
C PRO A 145 -12.35 -6.35 3.58
N GLY A 146 -11.60 -5.29 3.30
CA GLY A 146 -12.13 -4.08 2.64
C GLY A 146 -13.16 -3.28 3.43
N VAL A 147 -12.93 -3.04 4.73
CA VAL A 147 -13.90 -2.37 5.61
C VAL A 147 -13.32 -1.10 6.24
N ASN A 148 -14.20 -0.14 6.54
CA ASN A 148 -13.92 1.07 7.32
C ASN A 148 -13.06 0.76 8.57
N PRO A 149 -11.82 1.29 8.67
CA PRO A 149 -10.91 1.01 9.77
C PRO A 149 -11.51 1.25 11.16
N LYS A 150 -12.39 2.26 11.33
CA LYS A 150 -13.03 2.55 12.61
C LYS A 150 -13.93 1.42 13.09
N ARG A 151 -14.70 0.85 12.17
CA ARG A 151 -15.62 -0.26 12.48
C ARG A 151 -14.82 -1.49 12.90
N GLU A 152 -13.76 -1.78 12.15
CA GLU A 152 -12.97 -2.98 12.35
C GLU A 152 -12.16 -2.93 13.65
N LEU A 153 -11.47 -1.82 13.91
CA LEU A 153 -10.73 -1.64 15.16
C LEU A 153 -11.67 -1.70 16.37
N LYS A 154 -12.85 -1.07 16.29
CA LYS A 154 -13.86 -1.15 17.37
C LYS A 154 -14.27 -2.59 17.67
N PHE A 155 -14.40 -3.43 16.64
CA PHE A 155 -14.76 -4.85 16.81
C PHE A 155 -13.60 -5.68 17.36
N ARG A 156 -12.37 -5.43 16.90
CA ARG A 156 -11.20 -6.23 17.27
C ARG A 156 -10.55 -5.85 18.60
N THR A 157 -10.81 -4.65 19.11
CA THR A 157 -10.23 -4.16 20.38
C THR A 157 -11.28 -4.01 21.48
N THR A 158 -12.28 -4.90 21.51
CA THR A 158 -13.35 -4.84 22.53
C THR A 158 -12.86 -5.10 23.95
N ASP A 159 -11.74 -5.80 24.07
CA ASP A 159 -10.98 -6.08 25.29
C ASP A 159 -10.18 -4.87 25.80
N MET A 160 -10.07 -3.79 25.02
CA MET A 160 -9.35 -2.56 25.38
C MET A 160 -10.23 -1.31 25.15
N PRO A 161 -11.30 -1.13 25.97
CA PRO A 161 -12.33 -0.11 25.75
C PRO A 161 -11.82 1.33 25.75
N GLU A 162 -10.66 1.60 26.38
CA GLU A 162 -9.98 2.89 26.37
C GLU A 162 -9.51 3.34 24.97
N LEU A 163 -9.43 2.42 24.00
CA LEU A 163 -9.12 2.76 22.61
C LEU A 163 -10.32 3.39 21.88
N LEU A 164 -11.54 3.17 22.36
CA LEU A 164 -12.77 3.57 21.65
C LEU A 164 -12.84 5.09 21.34
N PRO A 165 -12.46 6.01 22.25
CA PRO A 165 -12.43 7.44 21.95
C PRO A 165 -11.42 7.79 20.86
N LYS A 166 -10.27 7.10 20.80
CA LYS A 166 -9.25 7.29 19.77
C LYS A 166 -9.74 6.77 18.42
N ILE A 167 -10.34 5.58 18.40
CA ILE A 167 -10.91 4.96 17.19
C ILE A 167 -11.97 5.87 16.54
N LYS A 168 -12.87 6.47 17.32
CA LYS A 168 -13.88 7.40 16.78
C LYS A 168 -13.27 8.60 16.04
N LYS A 169 -12.07 9.02 16.45
CA LYS A 169 -11.36 10.20 15.95
C LYS A 169 -10.40 9.92 14.79
N ILE A 170 -10.23 8.67 14.36
CA ILE A 170 -9.34 8.33 13.22
C ILE A 170 -9.67 9.19 12.00
N LYS A 171 -8.63 9.77 11.41
CA LYS A 171 -8.67 10.50 10.13
C LYS A 171 -7.54 10.08 9.20
N THR A 172 -6.40 9.65 9.73
CA THR A 172 -5.22 9.29 8.92
C THR A 172 -4.70 7.88 9.23
N ASP A 173 -3.76 7.42 8.41
CA ASP A 173 -3.04 6.17 8.60
C ASP A 173 -2.22 6.17 9.89
N GLU A 174 -1.67 7.32 10.29
CA GLU A 174 -0.92 7.49 11.54
C GLU A 174 -1.81 7.27 12.76
N ASP A 175 -3.07 7.72 12.72
CA ASP A 175 -4.04 7.46 13.80
C ASP A 175 -4.30 5.96 13.96
N ILE A 176 -4.46 5.25 12.84
CA ILE A 176 -4.65 3.80 12.82
C ILE A 176 -3.42 3.11 13.41
N LEU A 177 -2.22 3.47 12.94
CA LEU A 177 -0.96 2.92 13.39
C LEU A 177 -0.76 3.13 14.89
N ALA A 178 -1.10 4.31 15.42
CA ALA A 178 -0.99 4.61 16.84
C ALA A 178 -1.90 3.71 17.70
N ILE A 179 -3.13 3.47 17.25
CA ILE A 179 -4.08 2.57 17.93
C ILE A 179 -3.57 1.12 17.91
N LEU A 180 -3.08 0.65 16.76
CA LEU A 180 -2.54 -0.70 16.61
C LEU A 180 -1.31 -0.92 17.50
N LYS A 181 -0.39 0.06 17.56
CA LYS A 181 0.77 0.01 18.46
C LYS A 181 0.34 -0.06 19.92
N GLN A 182 -0.58 0.82 20.34
CA GLN A 182 -1.08 0.82 21.72
C GLN A 182 -1.74 -0.52 22.09
N TYR A 183 -2.54 -1.09 21.18
CA TYR A 183 -3.17 -2.40 21.40
C TYR A 183 -2.15 -3.55 21.51
N ASN A 184 -1.09 -3.46 20.72
CA ASN A 184 -0.02 -4.45 20.73
C ASN A 184 0.78 -4.42 22.05
N GLU A 185 1.06 -3.21 22.57
CA GLU A 185 1.77 -2.97 23.83
C GLU A 185 0.93 -3.26 25.07
N GLY A 186 -0.39 -3.02 25.02
CA GLY A 186 -1.28 -3.33 26.13
C GLY A 186 -1.26 -4.82 26.44
N THR A 187 -1.05 -5.23 27.70
CA THR A 187 -1.31 -6.61 28.09
C THR A 187 -2.79 -6.87 27.90
N ALA A 188 -3.16 -7.84 27.05
CA ALA A 188 -4.53 -8.35 27.04
C ALA A 188 -4.85 -8.70 28.49
N GLY A 189 -5.94 -8.14 29.02
CA GLY A 189 -6.40 -8.45 30.37
C GLY A 189 -6.36 -9.97 30.50
N THR A 190 -5.49 -10.45 31.38
CA THR A 190 -5.35 -11.86 31.75
C THR A 190 -6.72 -12.49 31.78
N ASP A 191 -6.86 -13.59 31.03
CA ASP A 191 -8.01 -14.48 31.08
C ASP A 191 -8.49 -14.55 32.53
N LYS A 192 -9.68 -13.97 32.80
CA LYS A 192 -10.43 -14.36 33.98
C LYS A 192 -10.88 -15.79 33.74
N LYS A 193 -10.05 -16.74 34.13
CA LYS A 193 -10.44 -18.10 34.47
C LYS A 193 -10.41 -18.25 35.97
#